data_AF-A0A529I0W7-F1
#
_entry.id   AF-A0A529I0W7-F1
#
_cell.length_a   1.000
_cell.length_b   1.000
_cell.length_c   1.000
_cell.angle_alpha   90.00
_cell.angle_beta   90.00
_cell.angle_gamma   90.00
#
_symmetry.space_group_name_H-M   'P 1'
#
loop_
_entity.id
_entity.type
_entity.pdbx_description
1 polymer ?
#
loop_
_entity_poly.entity_id
_entity_poly.type
_entity_poly.pdbx_seq_one_letter_code
_entity_poly.pdbx_strand_id
1 'polypeptide(L)' 'MYNSARKIFEKRGVTVTHSLVGAYVTSLDMAGCSITLTMLEDETTALWDAPVHTAALRWGM' A
#
# COMPACT_ATOMS: atom_id res chain seq x y z
N MET A 1 -5.13 -9.56 -8.30
CA MET A 1 -5.62 -9.00 -7.02
C MET A 1 -5.64 -7.47 -7.06
N TYR A 2 -4.49 -6.78 -7.07
CA TYR A 2 -4.40 -5.30 -7.06
C TYR A 2 -5.26 -4.60 -8.14
N ASN A 3 -5.15 -5.00 -9.41
CA ASN A 3 -5.92 -4.39 -10.50
C ASN A 3 -7.45 -4.42 -10.24
N SER A 4 -7.96 -5.53 -9.72
CA SER A 4 -9.38 -5.65 -9.38
C SER A 4 -9.75 -4.75 -8.21
N ALA A 5 -8.93 -4.73 -7.15
CA ALA A 5 -9.14 -3.88 -5.98
C ALA A 5 -9.13 -2.39 -6.35
N ARG A 6 -8.09 -1.94 -7.09
CA ARG A 6 -7.97 -0.56 -7.56
C ARG A 6 -9.20 -0.12 -8.36
N LYS A 7 -9.65 -0.95 -9.32
CA LYS A 7 -10.87 -0.66 -10.09
C LYS A 7 -12.12 -0.54 -9.22
N ILE A 8 -12.26 -1.35 -8.17
CA ILE A 8 -13.40 -1.27 -7.24
C ILE A 8 -13.34 0.02 -6.43
N PHE A 9 -12.16 0.40 -5.94
CA PHE A 9 -11.96 1.61 -5.15
C PHE A 9 -12.18 2.89 -5.96
N GLU A 10 -11.57 2.98 -7.15
CA GLU A 10 -11.71 4.15 -8.02
C GLU A 10 -13.16 4.33 -8.51
N LYS A 11 -13.87 3.24 -8.82
CA LYS A 11 -15.32 3.30 -9.12
C LYS A 11 -16.16 3.82 -7.96
N ARG A 12 -15.67 3.73 -6.73
CA ARG A 12 -16.32 4.25 -5.51
C ARG A 12 -15.80 5.62 -5.10
N GLY A 13 -15.02 6.29 -5.95
CA GLY A 13 -14.51 7.64 -5.70
C GLY A 13 -13.25 7.70 -4.83
N VAL A 14 -12.62 6.56 -4.53
CA VAL A 14 -11.35 6.53 -3.78
C VAL A 14 -10.19 6.69 -4.76
N THR A 15 -9.38 7.73 -4.57
CA THR A 15 -8.16 7.95 -5.35
C THR A 15 -7.00 7.21 -4.71
N VAL A 16 -6.44 6.23 -5.41
CA VAL A 16 -5.26 5.47 -4.93
C VAL A 16 -3.99 6.21 -5.34
N THR A 17 -3.40 6.95 -4.40
CA THR A 17 -2.15 7.73 -4.58
C THR A 17 -0.90 6.87 -4.40
N HIS A 18 -0.90 5.97 -3.42
CA HIS A 18 0.20 5.06 -3.11
C HIS A 18 -0.25 3.60 -3.11
N SER A 19 0.66 2.68 -3.42
CA SER A 19 0.38 1.25 -3.29
C SER A 19 1.63 0.43 -3.02
N LEU A 20 1.52 -0.47 -2.05
CA LEU A 20 2.50 -1.53 -1.81
C LEU A 20 1.87 -2.88 -2.19
N VAL A 21 2.53 -3.61 -3.09
CA VAL A 21 2.12 -4.95 -3.52
C VAL A 21 3.27 -5.91 -3.30
N GLY A 22 3.09 -6.91 -2.43
CA GLY A 22 4.14 -7.83 -2.03
C GLY A 22 3.83 -8.57 -0.72
N ALA A 23 4.80 -9.33 -0.22
CA ALA A 23 4.70 -10.11 1.01
C ALA A 23 5.18 -9.30 2.24
N TYR A 24 4.37 -8.34 2.68
CA TYR A 24 4.71 -7.44 3.80
C TYR A 24 4.33 -8.00 5.18
N VAL A 25 3.17 -8.67 5.27
CA VAL A 25 2.68 -9.29 6.50
C VAL A 25 2.16 -10.68 6.12
N THR A 26 2.95 -11.71 6.40
CA THR A 26 2.68 -13.10 5.99
C THR A 26 2.19 -13.95 7.16
N SER A 27 1.60 -15.11 6.85
CA SER A 27 1.23 -16.14 7.83
C SER A 27 1.76 -17.49 7.34
N LEU A 28 3.06 -17.69 7.53
CA LEU A 28 3.80 -18.87 7.04
C LEU A 28 3.52 -19.14 5.55
N ASP A 29 2.98 -20.32 5.22
CA ASP A 29 2.72 -20.84 3.89
C ASP A 29 1.25 -20.69 3.43
N MET A 30 0.45 -19.89 4.14
CA MET A 30 -0.95 -19.66 3.79
C MET A 30 -1.12 -19.14 2.35
N ALA A 31 -1.93 -19.84 1.56
CA ALA A 31 -2.36 -19.38 0.24
C ALA A 31 -3.48 -18.34 0.36
N GLY A 32 -3.10 -17.07 0.52
CA GLY A 32 -4.06 -15.97 0.63
C GLY A 32 -3.40 -14.60 0.51
N CYS A 33 -4.21 -13.54 0.59
CA CYS A 33 -3.75 -12.17 0.65
C CYS A 33 -4.74 -11.30 1.42
N SER A 34 -4.25 -10.21 2.00
CA SER A 34 -5.07 -9.14 2.59
C SER A 34 -4.99 -7.88 1.72
N ILE A 35 -6.02 -7.04 1.81
CA ILE A 35 -5.95 -5.64 1.33
C ILE A 35 -6.09 -4.76 2.56
N THR A 36 -5.16 -3.82 2.70
CA THR A 36 -5.28 -2.70 3.64
C THR A 36 -5.51 -1.42 2.84
N LEU A 37 -6.50 -0.62 3.25
CA LEU A 37 -6.76 0.72 2.72
C LEU A 37 -6.62 1.70 3.88
N THR A 38 -5.77 2.71 3.69
CA THR A 38 -5.52 3.76 4.69
C THR A 38 -5.84 5.11 4.06
N MET A 39 -6.66 5.91 4.74
CA MET A 39 -6.87 7.30 4.35
C MET A 39 -5.62 8.10 4.67
N LEU A 40 -5.14 8.85 3.69
CA LEU A 40 -4.02 9.76 3.86
C LEU A 40 -4.52 11.19 3.84
N GLU A 41 -3.93 11.98 4.72
CA GLU A 41 -4.03 13.43 4.81
C GLU A 41 -2.66 14.02 4.45
N ASP A 42 -2.55 15.33 4.32
CA ASP A 42 -1.30 15.97 3.87
C ASP A 42 -0.11 15.62 4.77
N GLU A 43 -0.28 15.66 6.09
CA GLU A 43 0.77 15.31 7.05
C GLU A 43 1.20 13.84 6.94
N THR A 44 0.25 12.92 6.85
CA THR A 44 0.55 11.47 6.75
C THR A 44 1.10 11.08 5.38
N THR A 45 0.72 11.81 4.33
CA THR A 45 1.32 11.68 2.99
C THR A 45 2.79 12.11 3.03
N ALA A 46 3.09 13.25 3.65
CA ALA A 46 4.47 13.71 3.80
C ALA A 46 5.33 12.72 4.60
N LEU A 47 4.78 12.10 5.65
CA LEU A 47 5.47 11.05 6.40
C LEU A 47 5.68 9.77 5.59
N TRP A 48 4.72 9.41 4.72
CA TRP A 48 4.85 8.26 3.84
C TRP A 48 5.95 8.46 2.80
N ASP A 49 6.03 9.66 2.21
CA ASP A 49 6.98 9.99 1.14
C ASP A 49 8.41 10.22 1.65
N ALA A 50 8.59 10.38 2.96
CA ALA A 50 9.90 10.57 3.58
C ALA A 50 10.84 9.38 3.25
N PRO A 51 12.15 9.61 3.05
CA PRO A 51 13.10 8.55 2.74
C PRO A 51 13.09 7.43 3.78
N VAL A 52 13.14 6.19 3.29
CA VAL A 52 13.21 4.99 4.14
C VAL A 52 14.27 4.04 3.59
N HIS A 53 15.05 3.44 4.49
CA HIS A 53 16.04 2.43 4.14
C HIS A 53 16.01 1.28 5.15
N THR A 54 15.17 0.30 4.86
CA THR A 54 15.03 -0.92 5.67
C THR A 54 15.18 -2.16 4.78
N ALA A 55 15.13 -3.36 5.36
CA ALA A 55 15.19 -4.59 4.58
C ALA A 55 14.01 -4.75 3.60
N ALA A 56 12.81 -4.29 4.00
CA ALA A 56 11.57 -4.50 3.25
C ALA A 56 11.06 -3.26 2.50
N LEU A 57 11.42 -2.05 2.94
CA LEU A 57 10.99 -0.78 2.34
C LEU A 57 12.20 0.11 2.05
N ARG A 58 12.29 0.60 0.80
CA ARG A 58 13.38 1.48 0.32
C ARG A 58 12.88 2.47 -0.72
N TRP A 59 13.04 3.76 -0.47
CA TRP A 59 12.81 4.86 -1.44
C TRP A 59 13.46 6.16 -0.96
N GLY A 60 13.53 7.16 -1.86
CA GLY A 60 14.09 8.48 -1.55
C GLY A 60 15.62 8.51 -1.41
N MET A 61 16.33 7.64 -2.14
CA MET A 61 17.79 7.60 -2.20
C MET A 61 18.36 8.66 -3.14
#